data_AF-A0A7S4IMR3-F1
#
_entry.id   AF-A0A7S4IMR3-F1
#
_cell.length_a   1.000
_cell.length_b   1.000
_cell.length_c   1.000
_cell.angle_alpha   90.00
_cell.angle_beta   90.00
_cell.angle_gamma   90.00
#
_symmetry.space_group_name_H-M   'P 1'
#
loop_
_entity.id
_entity.type
_entity.pdbx_description
1 polymer ?
#
loop_
_entity_poly.entity_id
_entity_poly.type
_entity_poly.pdbx_seq_one_letter_code
_entity_poly.pdbx_strand_id
1 'polypeptide(L)'
;MSFLATTEEIEEIGALHSNPAFLPDHHIDQSLRQIGTVVAIITVVQLVFLQIFRSRLSKGSDQSSAWKSSYQFTNLLVNLFLGVLGIYHYYFTLPRPALTVSEKVEGWESLSIFSDIQIGYQLWALPVGYFFVGETSGMMFHHVQVVVVGCLSAFFWNGFRYVTPFFYGLIEISSVPLSVMNYFKTRPELIKERPTMYTVVRLIFSVVFLTVRVVMWVPNMFDWLKTCGILCYTCDNASCYAGLGLSMLAGFGLTVLQMVWASKIVEGLLKAAAGGGKKKKSAEDNSEKKD
;
A
#
# COMPACT_ATOMS: atom_id res chain seq x y z
N MET A 1 23.56 12.83 -3.77
CA MET A 1 22.48 13.56 -3.08
C MET A 1 23.10 14.26 -1.88
N SER A 2 23.00 15.59 -1.81
CA SER A 2 23.29 16.31 -0.56
C SER A 2 22.22 15.92 0.47
N PHE A 3 22.64 15.57 1.69
CA PHE A 3 21.72 15.30 2.80
C PHE A 3 21.18 16.58 3.42
N LEU A 4 21.88 17.70 3.25
CA LEU A 4 21.48 18.99 3.79
C LEU A 4 20.78 19.79 2.70
N ALA A 5 19.63 20.35 3.06
CA ALA A 5 18.93 21.32 2.24
C ALA A 5 19.77 22.60 2.12
N THR A 6 19.82 23.18 0.93
CA THR A 6 20.43 24.51 0.76
C THR A 6 19.52 25.58 1.36
N THR A 7 20.06 26.74 1.70
CA THR A 7 19.25 27.89 2.14
C THR A 7 18.21 28.28 1.08
N GLU A 8 18.60 28.23 -0.20
CA GLU A 8 17.71 28.47 -1.33
C GLU A 8 16.54 27.47 -1.39
N GLU A 9 16.79 26.16 -1.20
CA GLU A 9 15.72 25.15 -1.13
C GLU A 9 14.77 25.43 0.04
N ILE A 10 15.28 25.87 1.20
CA ILE A 10 14.46 26.18 2.37
C ILE A 10 13.59 27.41 2.11
N GLU A 11 14.14 28.44 1.48
CA GLU A 11 13.40 29.66 1.12
C GLU A 11 12.31 29.38 0.07
N GLU A 12 12.63 28.60 -0.98
CA GLU A 12 11.67 28.19 -2.01
C GLU A 12 10.50 27.40 -1.40
N ILE A 13 10.81 26.40 -0.57
CA ILE A 13 9.79 25.56 0.07
C ILE A 13 8.99 26.35 1.11
N GLY A 14 9.64 27.22 1.88
CA GLY A 14 8.98 28.08 2.85
C GLY A 14 7.99 29.05 2.22
N ALA A 15 8.26 29.51 0.99
CA ALA A 15 7.34 30.39 0.26
C ALA A 15 5.99 29.73 -0.06
N LEU A 16 5.90 28.38 -0.08
CA LEU A 16 4.66 27.64 -0.32
C LEU A 16 3.61 27.79 0.80
N HIS A 17 3.97 28.40 1.92
CA HIS A 17 3.00 28.75 2.98
C HIS A 17 2.20 30.02 2.70
N SER A 18 2.40 30.65 1.53
CA SER A 18 1.55 31.78 1.10
C SER A 18 0.09 31.39 0.89
N ASN A 19 -0.18 30.10 0.67
CA ASN A 19 -1.51 29.55 0.50
C ASN A 19 -2.15 29.13 1.84
N PRO A 20 -3.49 29.08 1.93
CA PRO A 20 -4.16 28.50 3.09
C PRO A 20 -3.71 27.04 3.32
N ALA A 21 -3.68 26.60 4.58
CA ALA A 21 -3.27 25.22 4.90
C ALA A 21 -4.14 24.16 4.21
N PHE A 22 -5.44 24.41 4.13
CA PHE A 22 -6.43 23.53 3.51
C PHE A 22 -6.81 24.01 2.11
N LEU A 23 -7.21 23.06 1.27
CA LEU A 23 -7.85 23.36 -0.01
C LEU A 23 -9.21 24.05 0.20
N PRO A 24 -9.75 24.71 -0.85
CA PRO A 24 -11.07 25.31 -0.78
C PRO A 24 -12.17 24.30 -0.45
N ASP A 25 -13.21 24.74 0.27
CA ASP A 25 -14.32 23.89 0.76
C ASP A 25 -14.96 23.04 -0.34
N HIS A 26 -15.14 23.59 -1.55
CA HIS A 26 -15.74 22.85 -2.66
C HIS A 26 -14.92 21.62 -3.08
N HIS A 27 -13.58 21.68 -2.96
CA HIS A 27 -12.71 20.54 -3.23
C HIS A 27 -12.80 19.53 -2.09
N ILE A 28 -12.77 20.00 -0.84
CA ILE A 28 -12.92 19.13 0.33
C ILE A 28 -14.24 18.35 0.27
N ASP A 29 -15.35 19.04 -0.03
CA ASP A 29 -16.67 18.44 -0.21
C ASP A 29 -16.68 17.40 -1.35
N GLN A 30 -15.98 17.70 -2.46
CA GLN A 30 -15.85 16.77 -3.56
C GLN A 30 -15.08 15.51 -3.12
N SER A 31 -13.93 15.67 -2.47
CA SER A 31 -13.14 14.54 -1.98
C SER A 31 -13.89 13.71 -0.95
N LEU A 32 -14.61 14.34 -0.01
CA LEU A 32 -15.46 13.63 0.96
C LEU A 32 -16.56 12.81 0.26
N ARG A 33 -17.23 13.37 -0.76
CA ARG A 33 -18.22 12.64 -1.57
C ARG A 33 -17.58 11.47 -2.33
N GLN A 34 -16.39 11.65 -2.89
CA GLN A 34 -15.68 10.60 -3.61
C GLN A 34 -15.24 9.47 -2.67
N ILE A 35 -14.65 9.80 -1.52
CA ILE A 35 -14.29 8.84 -0.46
C ILE A 35 -15.51 8.03 -0.03
N GLY A 36 -16.63 8.69 0.28
CA GLY A 36 -17.88 8.01 0.67
C GLY A 36 -18.42 7.10 -0.44
N THR A 37 -18.35 7.54 -1.69
CA THR A 37 -18.77 6.75 -2.86
C THR A 37 -17.90 5.50 -3.01
N VAL A 38 -16.58 5.63 -2.86
CA VAL A 38 -15.64 4.50 -2.92
C VAL A 38 -15.93 3.49 -1.79
N VAL A 39 -16.11 3.95 -0.55
CA VAL A 39 -16.51 3.08 0.58
C VAL A 39 -17.78 2.29 0.25
N ALA A 40 -18.80 2.97 -0.28
CA ALA A 40 -20.07 2.35 -0.64
C ALA A 40 -19.90 1.30 -1.75
N ILE A 41 -19.17 1.63 -2.83
CA ILE A 41 -18.91 0.71 -3.95
C ILE A 41 -18.16 -0.53 -3.45
N ILE A 42 -17.07 -0.36 -2.70
CA ILE A 42 -16.28 -1.48 -2.19
C ILE A 42 -17.11 -2.33 -1.22
N THR A 43 -17.97 -1.71 -0.41
CA THR A 43 -18.90 -2.44 0.47
C THR A 43 -19.87 -3.31 -0.33
N VAL A 44 -20.48 -2.77 -1.39
CA VAL A 44 -21.38 -3.55 -2.27
C VAL A 44 -20.62 -4.72 -2.91
N VAL A 45 -19.43 -4.48 -3.46
CA VAL A 45 -18.58 -5.52 -4.05
C VAL A 45 -18.25 -6.61 -3.02
N GLN A 46 -17.88 -6.23 -1.80
CA GLN A 46 -17.61 -7.15 -0.70
C GLN A 46 -18.83 -8.02 -0.36
N LEU A 47 -20.01 -7.41 -0.27
CA LEU A 47 -21.25 -8.13 0.05
C LEU A 47 -21.62 -9.11 -1.07
N VAL A 48 -21.45 -8.73 -2.33
CA VAL A 48 -21.65 -9.64 -3.48
C VAL A 48 -20.71 -10.84 -3.37
N PHE A 49 -19.41 -10.62 -3.15
CA PHE A 49 -18.48 -11.75 -2.99
C PHE A 49 -18.80 -12.59 -1.75
N LEU A 50 -19.17 -11.96 -0.65
CA LEU A 50 -19.56 -12.69 0.56
C LEU A 50 -20.73 -13.63 0.28
N GLN A 51 -21.74 -13.20 -0.47
CA GLN A 51 -22.86 -14.08 -0.85
C GLN A 51 -22.43 -15.20 -1.79
N ILE A 52 -21.56 -14.91 -2.77
CA ILE A 52 -21.00 -15.92 -3.66
C ILE A 52 -20.22 -16.98 -2.87
N PHE A 53 -19.36 -16.58 -1.94
CA PHE A 53 -18.60 -17.53 -1.14
C PHE A 53 -19.47 -18.30 -0.15
N ARG A 54 -20.45 -17.65 0.50
CA ARG A 54 -21.42 -18.31 1.39
C ARG A 54 -22.28 -19.35 0.68
N SER A 55 -22.72 -19.09 -0.54
CA SER A 55 -23.53 -20.06 -1.30
C SER A 55 -22.74 -21.31 -1.73
N ARG A 56 -21.41 -21.21 -1.78
CA ARG A 56 -20.51 -22.33 -2.11
C ARG A 56 -20.01 -23.09 -0.88
N LEU A 57 -20.31 -22.60 0.32
CA LEU A 57 -19.96 -23.24 1.57
C LEU A 57 -20.92 -24.41 1.86
N SER A 58 -20.37 -25.58 2.21
CA SER A 58 -21.18 -26.73 2.61
C SER A 58 -21.92 -26.45 3.93
N LYS A 59 -23.10 -27.03 4.13
CA LYS A 59 -23.82 -26.93 5.41
C LYS A 59 -22.88 -27.32 6.57
N GLY A 60 -22.66 -26.42 7.52
CA GLY A 60 -21.78 -26.61 8.68
C GLY A 60 -20.36 -26.05 8.55
N SER A 61 -19.96 -25.48 7.41
CA SER A 61 -18.63 -24.85 7.27
C SER A 61 -18.54 -23.49 7.98
N ASP A 62 -17.33 -23.15 8.42
CA ASP A 62 -17.00 -21.91 9.11
C ASP A 62 -17.32 -20.65 8.27
N GLN A 63 -18.21 -19.80 8.79
CA GLN A 63 -18.59 -18.52 8.20
C GLN A 63 -17.42 -17.54 8.12
N SER A 64 -16.42 -17.65 9.02
CA SER A 64 -15.21 -16.80 8.98
C SER A 64 -14.42 -17.00 7.69
N SER A 65 -14.42 -18.22 7.13
CA SER A 65 -13.75 -18.52 5.87
C SER A 65 -14.35 -17.77 4.68
N ALA A 66 -15.67 -17.61 4.64
CA ALA A 66 -16.34 -16.81 3.59
C ALA A 66 -15.96 -15.34 3.69
N TRP A 67 -15.97 -14.77 4.90
CA TRP A 67 -15.56 -13.38 5.14
C TRP A 67 -14.11 -13.12 4.74
N LYS A 68 -13.19 -14.01 5.12
CA LYS A 68 -11.77 -13.92 4.73
C LYS A 68 -11.61 -13.99 3.22
N SER A 69 -12.30 -14.92 2.56
CA SER A 69 -12.22 -15.11 1.12
C SER A 69 -12.80 -13.92 0.35
N SER A 70 -13.97 -13.41 0.74
CA SER A 70 -14.57 -12.24 0.11
C SER A 70 -13.70 -11.00 0.31
N TYR A 71 -13.19 -10.78 1.53
CA TYR A 71 -12.30 -9.66 1.84
C TYR A 71 -11.01 -9.71 1.01
N GLN A 72 -10.35 -10.87 0.92
CA GLN A 72 -9.15 -11.04 0.10
C GLN A 72 -9.42 -10.78 -1.38
N PHE A 73 -10.57 -11.22 -1.90
CA PHE A 73 -10.92 -11.01 -3.31
C PHE A 73 -11.27 -9.55 -3.61
N THR A 74 -11.98 -8.88 -2.71
CA THR A 74 -12.24 -7.44 -2.80
C THR A 74 -10.94 -6.64 -2.78
N ASN A 75 -10.03 -6.94 -1.84
CA ASN A 75 -8.69 -6.35 -1.79
C ASN A 75 -7.90 -6.57 -3.08
N LEU A 76 -7.95 -7.78 -3.65
CA LEU A 76 -7.29 -8.09 -4.91
C LEU A 76 -7.80 -7.17 -6.04
N LEU A 77 -9.11 -6.99 -6.15
CA LEU A 77 -9.69 -6.14 -7.21
C LEU A 77 -9.35 -4.67 -7.03
N VAL A 78 -9.46 -4.14 -5.81
CA VAL A 78 -9.14 -2.73 -5.53
C VAL A 78 -7.67 -2.45 -5.79
N ASN A 79 -6.77 -3.30 -5.29
CA ASN A 79 -5.33 -3.13 -5.49
C ASN A 79 -4.91 -3.34 -6.95
N LEU A 80 -5.58 -4.23 -7.69
CA LEU A 80 -5.34 -4.37 -9.13
C LEU A 80 -5.75 -3.11 -9.87
N PHE A 81 -6.94 -2.56 -9.56
CA PHE A 81 -7.43 -1.33 -10.15
C PHE A 81 -6.50 -0.15 -9.88
N LEU A 82 -6.14 0.09 -8.61
CA LEU A 82 -5.19 1.14 -8.21
C LEU A 82 -3.80 0.93 -8.82
N GLY A 83 -3.30 -0.30 -8.82
CA GLY A 83 -2.02 -0.68 -9.42
C GLY A 83 -1.96 -0.34 -10.90
N VAL A 84 -2.97 -0.73 -11.67
CA VAL A 84 -3.05 -0.45 -13.12
C VAL A 84 -3.21 1.05 -13.38
N LEU A 85 -4.11 1.72 -12.65
CA LEU A 85 -4.33 3.16 -12.77
C LEU A 85 -3.06 3.95 -12.45
N GLY A 86 -2.35 3.57 -11.38
CA GLY A 86 -1.10 4.18 -10.98
C GLY A 86 0.03 3.97 -11.99
N ILE A 87 0.18 2.76 -12.52
CA ILE A 87 1.14 2.47 -13.61
C ILE A 87 0.83 3.35 -14.83
N TYR A 88 -0.45 3.44 -15.22
CA TYR A 88 -0.88 4.25 -16.35
C TYR A 88 -0.49 5.72 -16.15
N HIS A 89 -0.90 6.33 -15.03
CA HIS A 89 -0.61 7.74 -14.78
C HIS A 89 0.89 8.00 -14.60
N TYR A 90 1.58 7.18 -13.80
CA TYR A 90 2.98 7.38 -13.47
C TYR A 90 3.90 7.30 -14.70
N TYR A 91 3.67 6.34 -15.60
CA TYR A 91 4.53 6.17 -16.76
C TYR A 91 4.06 6.90 -18.01
N PHE A 92 2.76 7.14 -18.18
CA PHE A 92 2.21 7.60 -19.46
C PHE A 92 1.53 8.97 -19.40
N THR A 93 1.14 9.46 -18.23
CA THR A 93 0.40 10.74 -18.12
C THR A 93 1.19 11.83 -17.42
N LEU A 94 1.97 11.50 -16.39
CA LEU A 94 2.75 12.49 -15.67
C LEU A 94 3.89 13.04 -16.53
N PRO A 95 4.12 14.36 -16.52
CA PRO A 95 5.29 14.93 -17.17
C PRO A 95 6.56 14.41 -16.46
N ARG A 96 7.55 14.02 -17.27
CA ARG A 96 8.87 13.54 -16.83
C ARG A 96 10.02 14.57 -16.77
N PRO A 97 9.94 15.83 -17.27
CA PRO A 97 11.04 16.77 -17.10
C PRO A 97 11.23 17.10 -15.61
N ALA A 98 12.38 17.71 -15.28
CA ALA A 98 12.74 18.09 -13.92
C ALA A 98 11.76 19.15 -13.38
N LEU A 99 10.66 18.69 -12.77
CA LEU A 99 9.74 19.56 -12.05
C LEU A 99 10.43 20.21 -10.87
N THR A 100 10.09 21.46 -10.64
CA THR A 100 10.47 22.22 -9.44
C THR A 100 9.87 21.58 -8.19
N VAL A 101 10.39 21.95 -7.00
CA VAL A 101 9.85 21.42 -5.75
C VAL A 101 8.42 21.91 -5.54
N SER A 102 8.15 23.18 -5.84
CA SER A 102 6.81 23.77 -5.83
C SER A 102 5.81 22.95 -6.66
N GLU A 103 6.14 22.63 -7.91
CA GLU A 103 5.27 21.84 -8.80
C GLU A 103 5.00 20.42 -8.30
N LYS A 104 5.87 19.84 -7.47
CA LYS A 104 5.64 18.51 -6.88
C LYS A 104 4.72 18.59 -5.65
N VAL A 105 4.78 19.69 -4.90
CA VAL A 105 4.06 19.91 -3.64
C VAL A 105 2.65 20.41 -3.88
N GLU A 106 2.51 21.42 -4.75
CA GLU A 106 1.27 22.14 -5.03
C GLU A 106 0.64 21.72 -6.37
N GLY A 107 -0.64 22.07 -6.55
CA GLY A 107 -1.40 21.78 -7.77
C GLY A 107 -1.81 20.32 -7.91
N TRP A 108 -2.03 19.89 -9.15
CA TRP A 108 -2.43 18.53 -9.53
C TRP A 108 -3.71 18.04 -8.84
N GLU A 109 -4.69 18.92 -8.71
CA GLU A 109 -5.98 18.65 -8.05
C GLU A 109 -6.69 17.45 -8.69
N SER A 110 -6.52 17.23 -10.00
CA SER A 110 -7.07 16.05 -10.68
C SER A 110 -6.49 14.71 -10.19
N LEU A 111 -5.31 14.73 -9.56
CA LEU A 111 -4.66 13.56 -8.99
C LEU A 111 -5.05 13.30 -7.53
N SER A 112 -5.88 14.16 -6.91
CA SER A 112 -6.43 13.88 -5.57
C SER A 112 -7.34 12.65 -5.56
N ILE A 113 -7.84 12.23 -6.73
CA ILE A 113 -8.62 11.00 -6.90
C ILE A 113 -7.88 9.76 -6.36
N PHE A 114 -6.55 9.72 -6.47
CA PHE A 114 -5.75 8.61 -5.93
C PHE A 114 -5.81 8.56 -4.41
N SER A 115 -5.69 9.70 -3.73
CA SER A 115 -5.85 9.77 -2.28
C SER A 115 -7.30 9.47 -1.87
N ASP A 116 -8.28 9.96 -2.62
CA ASP A 116 -9.69 9.78 -2.28
C ASP A 116 -10.11 8.32 -2.38
N ILE A 117 -9.68 7.61 -3.44
CA ILE A 117 -9.89 6.17 -3.56
C ILE A 117 -9.16 5.41 -2.45
N GLN A 118 -7.91 5.80 -2.16
CA GLN A 118 -7.12 5.10 -1.15
C GLN A 118 -7.68 5.29 0.26
N ILE A 119 -8.07 6.50 0.66
CA ILE A 119 -8.74 6.76 1.93
C ILE A 119 -10.05 5.96 2.00
N GLY A 120 -10.88 6.01 0.96
CA GLY A 120 -12.13 5.26 0.92
C GLY A 120 -11.91 3.75 1.05
N TYR A 121 -10.89 3.22 0.37
CA TYR A 121 -10.49 1.82 0.50
C TYR A 121 -10.08 1.48 1.94
N GLN A 122 -9.23 2.28 2.58
CA GLN A 122 -8.78 2.01 3.94
C GLN A 122 -9.89 2.17 4.99
N LEU A 123 -10.79 3.14 4.83
CA LEU A 123 -11.94 3.32 5.70
C LEU A 123 -12.94 2.16 5.62
N TRP A 124 -13.03 1.48 4.47
CA TRP A 124 -13.73 0.21 4.37
C TRP A 124 -12.92 -0.95 4.97
N ALA A 125 -11.62 -1.01 4.69
CA ALA A 125 -10.76 -2.12 5.08
C ALA A 125 -10.59 -2.23 6.60
N LEU A 126 -10.49 -1.10 7.32
CA LEU A 126 -10.32 -1.05 8.77
C LEU A 126 -11.44 -1.78 9.55
N PRO A 127 -12.72 -1.40 9.44
CA PRO A 127 -13.79 -2.07 10.18
C PRO A 127 -13.97 -3.52 9.70
N VAL A 128 -13.86 -3.80 8.40
CA VAL A 128 -14.04 -5.17 7.89
C VAL A 128 -12.92 -6.09 8.35
N GLY A 129 -11.68 -5.61 8.22
CA GLY A 129 -10.45 -6.27 8.64
C GLY A 129 -10.46 -6.58 10.14
N TYR A 130 -10.82 -5.59 10.97
CA TYR A 130 -10.84 -5.74 12.42
C TYR A 130 -11.96 -6.66 12.91
N PHE A 131 -13.22 -6.38 12.55
CA PHE A 131 -14.37 -7.06 13.16
C PHE A 131 -14.69 -8.42 12.54
N PHE A 132 -14.44 -8.62 11.24
CA PHE A 132 -14.90 -9.83 10.54
C PHE A 132 -13.78 -10.76 10.06
N VAL A 133 -12.59 -10.21 9.80
CA VAL A 133 -11.47 -10.97 9.19
C VAL A 133 -10.41 -11.33 10.24
N GLY A 134 -10.20 -10.49 11.24
CA GLY A 134 -9.14 -10.64 12.25
C GLY A 134 -7.77 -10.28 11.68
N GLU A 135 -7.68 -9.12 11.03
CA GLU A 135 -6.45 -8.63 10.41
C GLU A 135 -5.35 -8.33 11.44
N THR A 136 -4.08 -8.53 11.06
CA THR A 136 -2.95 -8.36 11.99
C THR A 136 -2.76 -6.90 12.39
N SER A 137 -2.32 -6.64 13.62
CA SER A 137 -2.06 -5.27 14.12
C SER A 137 -1.12 -4.46 13.24
N GLY A 138 -0.07 -5.08 12.67
CA GLY A 138 0.85 -4.40 11.76
C GLY A 138 0.18 -3.92 10.47
N MET A 139 -0.80 -4.66 9.96
CA MET A 139 -1.58 -4.25 8.79
C MET A 139 -2.66 -3.23 9.16
N MET A 140 -3.27 -3.33 10.35
CA MET A 140 -4.15 -2.28 10.85
C MET A 140 -3.41 -0.94 11.00
N PHE A 141 -2.19 -0.97 11.51
CA PHE A 141 -1.33 0.21 11.61
C PHE A 141 -0.99 0.76 10.22
N HIS A 142 -0.67 -0.11 9.26
CA HIS A 142 -0.48 0.28 7.86
C HIS A 142 -1.69 1.05 7.31
N HIS A 143 -2.90 0.50 7.44
CA HIS A 143 -4.13 1.13 6.95
C HIS A 143 -4.35 2.51 7.55
N VAL A 144 -4.16 2.67 8.86
CA VAL A 144 -4.27 3.97 9.53
C VAL A 144 -3.25 4.97 8.99
N GLN A 145 -1.99 4.56 8.83
CA GLN A 145 -0.95 5.45 8.30
C GLN A 145 -1.24 5.89 6.87
N VAL A 146 -1.75 4.98 6.02
CA VAL A 146 -2.18 5.29 4.66
C VAL A 146 -3.30 6.32 4.65
N VAL A 147 -4.29 6.21 5.56
CA VAL A 147 -5.33 7.25 5.71
C VAL A 147 -4.71 8.59 6.08
N VAL A 148 -3.79 8.62 7.06
CA VAL A 148 -3.16 9.87 7.50
C VAL A 148 -2.41 10.57 6.36
N VAL A 149 -1.53 9.86 5.63
CA VAL A 149 -0.83 10.48 4.48
C VAL A 149 -1.78 10.81 3.34
N GLY A 150 -2.82 10.01 3.12
CA GLY A 150 -3.86 10.27 2.13
C GLY A 150 -4.59 11.58 2.41
N CYS A 151 -4.91 11.87 3.67
CA CYS A 151 -5.57 13.11 4.09
C CYS A 151 -4.76 14.36 3.73
N LEU A 152 -3.41 14.29 3.77
CA LEU A 152 -2.58 15.40 3.31
C LEU A 152 -2.84 15.70 1.83
N SER A 153 -2.82 14.67 0.99
CA SER A 153 -3.05 14.81 -0.45
C SER A 153 -4.50 15.11 -0.84
N ALA A 154 -5.47 14.72 -0.02
CA ALA A 154 -6.87 15.03 -0.26
C ALA A 154 -7.23 16.46 0.16
N PHE A 155 -6.74 16.93 1.30
CA PHE A 155 -7.32 18.11 1.96
C PHE A 155 -6.39 19.32 2.10
N PHE A 156 -5.07 19.17 1.97
CA PHE A 156 -4.12 20.27 2.19
C PHE A 156 -3.65 20.90 0.88
N TRP A 157 -3.39 22.21 0.88
CA TRP A 157 -2.87 22.87 -0.31
C TRP A 157 -1.53 22.26 -0.74
N ASN A 158 -0.60 22.13 0.22
CA ASN A 158 0.70 21.47 0.09
C ASN A 158 0.57 19.94 0.21
N GLY A 159 -0.24 19.35 -0.67
CA GLY A 159 -0.72 17.98 -0.59
C GLY A 159 0.15 16.92 -1.27
N PHE A 160 1.21 17.30 -1.99
CA PHE A 160 2.06 16.37 -2.74
C PHE A 160 1.30 15.52 -3.78
N ARG A 161 0.34 16.13 -4.48
CA ARG A 161 -0.56 15.40 -5.39
C ARG A 161 0.15 14.80 -6.60
N TYR A 162 1.28 15.38 -7.03
CA TYR A 162 2.08 14.84 -8.13
C TYR A 162 2.53 13.39 -7.90
N VAL A 163 2.86 13.03 -6.66
CA VAL A 163 3.40 11.70 -6.32
C VAL A 163 2.31 10.68 -5.95
N THR A 164 1.04 11.07 -5.90
CA THR A 164 -0.06 10.16 -5.52
C THR A 164 -0.26 8.99 -6.49
N PRO A 165 -0.03 9.10 -7.82
CA PRO A 165 -0.13 7.94 -8.71
C PRO A 165 0.91 6.88 -8.38
N PHE A 166 2.08 7.29 -7.86
CA PHE A 166 3.07 6.36 -7.34
C PHE A 166 2.62 5.78 -5.99
N PHE A 167 2.42 6.63 -4.99
CA PHE A 167 2.23 6.21 -3.60
C PHE A 167 0.88 5.55 -3.29
N TYR A 168 -0.18 5.85 -4.05
CA TYR A 168 -1.50 5.27 -3.82
C TYR A 168 -1.97 4.40 -4.99
N GLY A 169 -1.20 4.37 -6.09
CA GLY A 169 -1.50 3.57 -7.27
C GLY A 169 -0.44 2.50 -7.54
N LEU A 170 0.67 2.89 -8.16
CA LEU A 170 1.69 1.99 -8.71
C LEU A 170 2.15 0.96 -7.67
N ILE A 171 2.35 1.39 -6.42
CA ILE A 171 2.84 0.49 -5.38
C ILE A 171 1.89 -0.66 -5.04
N GLU A 172 0.59 -0.50 -5.28
CA GLU A 172 -0.42 -1.52 -5.03
C GLU A 172 -0.33 -2.71 -5.99
N ILE A 173 0.42 -2.59 -7.09
CA ILE A 173 0.68 -3.74 -7.97
C ILE A 173 1.38 -4.89 -7.26
N SER A 174 2.18 -4.60 -6.22
CA SER A 174 2.83 -5.63 -5.37
C SER A 174 1.84 -6.40 -4.50
N SER A 175 0.66 -5.84 -4.22
CA SER A 175 -0.41 -6.43 -3.42
C SER A 175 -1.22 -7.49 -4.20
N VAL A 176 -1.15 -7.46 -5.54
CA VAL A 176 -1.80 -8.44 -6.42
C VAL A 176 -1.21 -9.85 -6.26
N PRO A 177 0.09 -10.10 -6.50
CA PRO A 177 0.67 -11.42 -6.28
C PRO A 177 0.67 -11.83 -4.80
N LEU A 178 0.69 -10.88 -3.86
CA LEU A 178 0.51 -11.14 -2.44
C LEU A 178 -0.87 -11.75 -2.14
N SER A 179 -1.93 -11.18 -2.70
CA SER A 179 -3.30 -11.68 -2.53
C SER A 179 -3.43 -13.11 -3.07
N VAL A 180 -2.85 -13.40 -4.24
CA VAL A 180 -2.82 -14.75 -4.80
C VAL A 180 -2.03 -15.71 -3.90
N MET A 181 -0.87 -15.28 -3.38
CA MET A 181 -0.08 -16.08 -2.44
C MET A 181 -0.86 -16.37 -1.15
N ASN A 182 -1.60 -15.39 -0.62
CA ASN A 182 -2.41 -15.56 0.57
C ASN A 182 -3.58 -16.53 0.34
N TYR A 183 -4.18 -16.53 -0.85
CA TYR A 183 -5.17 -17.53 -1.24
C TYR A 183 -4.60 -18.96 -1.23
N PHE A 184 -3.37 -19.17 -1.69
CA PHE A 184 -2.70 -20.47 -1.52
C PHE A 184 -2.48 -20.82 -0.05
N LYS A 185 -2.07 -19.86 0.78
CA LYS A 185 -1.80 -20.10 2.22
C LYS A 185 -3.05 -20.47 3.01
N THR A 186 -4.22 -19.99 2.61
CA THR A 186 -5.50 -20.37 3.25
C THR A 186 -5.98 -21.75 2.80
N ARG A 187 -5.37 -22.34 1.76
CA ARG A 187 -5.73 -23.63 1.15
C ARG A 187 -4.50 -24.54 0.98
N PRO A 188 -3.98 -25.14 2.07
CA PRO A 188 -2.77 -25.95 2.03
C PRO A 188 -2.83 -27.14 1.04
N GLU A 189 -4.02 -27.64 0.76
CA GLU A 189 -4.29 -28.66 -0.27
C GLU A 189 -3.85 -28.19 -1.65
N LEU A 190 -4.13 -26.94 -2.03
CA LEU A 190 -3.72 -26.37 -3.32
C LEU A 190 -2.20 -26.22 -3.42
N ILE A 191 -1.51 -25.98 -2.30
CA ILE A 191 -0.05 -25.94 -2.27
C ILE A 191 0.52 -27.34 -2.54
N LYS A 192 -0.09 -28.39 -1.98
CA LYS A 192 0.33 -29.78 -2.20
C LYS A 192 0.06 -30.24 -3.63
N GLU A 193 -1.08 -29.85 -4.19
CA GLU A 193 -1.48 -30.20 -5.57
C GLU A 193 -0.68 -29.42 -6.62
N ARG A 194 -0.38 -28.13 -6.37
CA ARG A 194 0.28 -27.23 -7.32
C ARG A 194 1.49 -26.50 -6.71
N PRO A 195 2.50 -27.23 -6.21
CA PRO A 195 3.65 -26.62 -5.52
C PRO A 195 4.47 -25.69 -6.41
N THR A 196 4.57 -26.00 -7.70
CA THR A 196 5.26 -25.15 -8.69
C THR A 196 4.56 -23.80 -8.84
N MET A 197 3.22 -23.79 -8.95
CA MET A 197 2.44 -22.55 -9.09
C MET A 197 2.59 -21.67 -7.86
N TYR A 198 2.50 -22.24 -6.67
CA TYR A 198 2.74 -21.51 -5.42
C TYR A 198 4.15 -20.91 -5.37
N THR A 199 5.16 -21.67 -5.77
CA THR A 199 6.56 -21.21 -5.82
C THR A 199 6.74 -20.05 -6.80
N VAL A 200 6.15 -20.14 -7.99
CA VAL A 200 6.17 -19.08 -9.01
C VAL A 200 5.50 -17.81 -8.49
N VAL A 201 4.29 -17.92 -7.92
CA VAL A 201 3.58 -16.77 -7.34
C VAL A 201 4.40 -16.12 -6.23
N ARG A 202 5.02 -16.91 -5.35
CA ARG A 202 5.88 -16.40 -4.27
C ARG A 202 7.10 -15.66 -4.83
N LEU A 203 7.72 -16.17 -5.89
CA LEU A 203 8.85 -15.52 -6.55
C LEU A 203 8.41 -14.21 -7.20
N ILE A 204 7.30 -14.20 -7.95
CA ILE A 204 6.73 -12.98 -8.56
C ILE A 204 6.43 -11.94 -7.48
N PHE A 205 5.76 -12.31 -6.40
CA PHE A 205 5.52 -11.42 -5.27
C PHE A 205 6.82 -10.82 -4.74
N SER A 206 7.85 -11.64 -4.52
CA SER A 206 9.12 -11.19 -3.97
C SER A 206 9.80 -10.17 -4.90
N VAL A 207 9.86 -10.45 -6.21
CA VAL A 207 10.47 -9.55 -7.20
C VAL A 207 9.71 -8.24 -7.30
N VAL A 208 8.39 -8.29 -7.43
CA VAL A 208 7.55 -7.09 -7.58
C VAL A 208 7.60 -6.24 -6.31
N PHE A 209 7.51 -6.86 -5.13
CA PHE A 209 7.60 -6.16 -3.85
C PHE A 209 8.95 -5.47 -3.68
N LEU A 210 10.07 -6.19 -3.84
CA LEU A 210 11.39 -5.59 -3.67
C LEU A 210 11.66 -4.46 -4.68
N THR A 211 11.23 -4.63 -5.93
CA THR A 211 11.39 -3.58 -6.95
C THR A 211 10.59 -2.34 -6.57
N VAL A 212 9.30 -2.49 -6.30
CA VAL A 212 8.39 -1.35 -6.18
C VAL A 212 8.43 -0.72 -4.78
N ARG A 213 8.42 -1.54 -3.73
CA ARG A 213 8.34 -1.11 -2.33
C ARG A 213 9.70 -0.90 -1.66
N VAL A 214 10.81 -1.25 -2.31
CA VAL A 214 12.17 -0.96 -1.81
C VAL A 214 12.93 -0.08 -2.81
N VAL A 215 13.22 -0.59 -4.01
CA VAL A 215 14.08 0.12 -4.98
C VAL A 215 13.44 1.42 -5.45
N MET A 216 12.15 1.41 -5.78
CA MET A 216 11.44 2.63 -6.20
C MET A 216 10.94 3.47 -5.02
N TRP A 217 10.37 2.84 -3.98
CA TRP A 217 9.79 3.55 -2.84
C TRP A 217 10.82 4.36 -2.06
N VAL A 218 11.97 3.79 -1.70
CA VAL A 218 12.90 4.43 -0.76
C VAL A 218 13.41 5.78 -1.27
N PRO A 219 13.86 5.93 -2.53
CA PRO A 219 14.25 7.24 -3.06
C PRO A 219 13.10 8.25 -3.10
N ASN A 220 11.91 7.84 -3.57
CA ASN A 220 10.76 8.74 -3.66
C ASN A 220 10.28 9.19 -2.27
N MET A 221 10.27 8.27 -1.31
CA MET A 221 9.86 8.56 0.06
C MET A 221 10.91 9.42 0.79
N PHE A 222 12.20 9.24 0.49
CA PHE A 222 13.23 10.13 1.01
C PHE A 222 13.06 11.57 0.50
N ASP A 223 12.84 11.75 -0.81
CA ASP A 223 12.55 13.07 -1.41
C ASP A 223 11.30 13.71 -0.78
N TRP A 224 10.24 12.92 -0.63
CA TRP A 224 8.99 13.33 0.01
C TRP A 224 9.20 13.71 1.48
N LEU A 225 9.90 12.89 2.28
CA LEU A 225 10.16 13.17 3.70
C LEU A 225 11.07 14.39 3.89
N LYS A 226 12.09 14.58 3.04
CA LYS A 226 12.94 15.78 3.06
C LYS A 226 12.07 17.02 2.84
N THR A 227 11.28 17.03 1.77
CA THR A 227 10.45 18.18 1.40
C THR A 227 9.36 18.46 2.42
N CYS A 228 8.66 17.42 2.88
CA CYS A 228 7.63 17.50 3.92
C CYS A 228 8.22 17.98 5.25
N GLY A 229 9.44 17.54 5.60
CA GLY A 229 10.16 18.01 6.78
C GLY A 229 10.53 19.50 6.72
N ILE A 230 10.99 19.98 5.55
CA ILE A 230 11.27 21.41 5.35
C ILE A 230 9.98 22.22 5.44
N LEU A 231 8.91 21.80 4.76
CA LEU A 231 7.58 22.45 4.88
C LEU A 231 7.09 22.51 6.32
N CYS A 232 7.21 21.40 7.05
CA CYS A 232 6.79 21.32 8.44
C CYS A 232 7.60 22.27 9.32
N TYR A 233 8.92 22.36 9.10
CA TYR A 233 9.81 23.26 9.83
C TYR A 233 9.50 24.74 9.57
N THR A 234 9.06 25.09 8.36
CA THR A 234 8.74 26.47 7.97
C THR A 234 7.26 26.83 8.16
N CYS A 235 6.42 25.93 8.68
CA CYS A 235 5.00 26.22 8.93
C CYS A 235 4.83 27.27 10.05
N ASP A 236 4.13 28.35 9.75
CA ASP A 236 3.80 29.39 10.75
C ASP A 236 2.46 29.14 11.49
N ASN A 237 1.69 28.12 11.08
CA ASN A 237 0.39 27.81 11.68
C ASN A 237 0.30 26.37 12.21
N ALA A 238 -0.46 26.19 13.30
CA ALA A 238 -0.55 24.92 14.02
C ALA A 238 -1.18 23.80 13.18
N SER A 239 -2.16 24.11 12.32
CA SER A 239 -2.84 23.12 11.48
C SER A 239 -1.92 22.55 10.40
N CYS A 240 -1.12 23.41 9.76
CA CYS A 240 -0.05 23.06 8.81
C CYS A 240 0.97 22.13 9.48
N TYR A 241 1.50 22.58 10.63
CA TYR A 241 2.49 21.81 11.39
C TYR A 241 1.95 20.45 11.81
N ALA A 242 0.71 20.40 12.35
CA ALA A 242 0.09 19.14 12.75
C ALA A 242 -0.16 18.20 11.57
N GLY A 243 -0.71 18.71 10.46
CA GLY A 243 -1.01 17.91 9.27
C GLY A 243 0.25 17.32 8.62
N LEU A 244 1.27 18.16 8.39
CA LEU A 244 2.54 17.73 7.81
C LEU A 244 3.33 16.84 8.78
N GLY A 245 3.39 17.20 10.07
CA GLY A 245 4.08 16.42 11.09
C GLY A 245 3.50 15.01 11.27
N LEU A 246 2.17 14.89 11.35
CA LEU A 246 1.49 13.58 11.41
C LEU A 246 1.72 12.77 10.14
N SER A 247 1.66 13.41 8.97
CA SER A 247 1.91 12.75 7.69
C SER A 247 3.36 12.28 7.56
N MET A 248 4.32 13.07 8.02
CA MET A 248 5.74 12.70 8.05
C MET A 248 5.96 11.48 8.95
N LEU A 249 5.37 11.47 10.16
CA LEU A 249 5.44 10.34 11.07
C LEU A 249 4.81 9.08 10.47
N ALA A 250 3.65 9.22 9.82
CA ALA A 250 2.97 8.12 9.13
C ALA A 250 3.80 7.60 7.94
N GLY A 251 4.35 8.47 7.09
CA GLY A 251 5.21 8.11 5.96
C GLY A 251 6.51 7.42 6.39
N PHE A 252 7.13 7.89 7.47
CA PHE A 252 8.29 7.23 8.07
C PHE A 252 7.93 5.83 8.58
N GLY A 253 6.85 5.70 9.35
CA GLY A 253 6.45 4.41 9.87
C GLY A 253 6.01 3.43 8.77
N LEU A 254 5.38 3.90 7.70
CA LEU A 254 5.11 3.09 6.50
C LEU A 254 6.42 2.56 5.91
N THR A 255 7.45 3.40 5.80
CA THR A 255 8.77 3.00 5.30
C THR A 255 9.40 1.93 6.18
N VAL A 256 9.39 2.11 7.49
CA VAL A 256 9.89 1.10 8.44
C VAL A 256 9.16 -0.24 8.23
N LEU A 257 7.84 -0.20 8.09
CA LEU A 257 7.05 -1.41 7.86
C LEU A 257 7.40 -2.10 6.54
N GLN A 258 7.61 -1.35 5.45
CA GLN A 258 8.08 -1.90 4.18
C GLN A 258 9.43 -2.60 4.35
N MET A 259 10.37 -2.00 5.09
CA MET A 259 11.69 -2.60 5.34
C MET A 259 11.61 -3.87 6.19
N VAL A 260 10.73 -3.90 7.19
CA VAL A 260 10.45 -5.11 7.98
C VAL A 260 9.92 -6.24 7.07
N TRP A 261 8.98 -5.95 6.18
CA TRP A 261 8.46 -6.96 5.25
C TRP A 261 9.49 -7.38 4.20
N ALA A 262 10.29 -6.44 3.68
CA ALA A 262 11.39 -6.73 2.77
C ALA A 262 12.41 -7.68 3.40
N SER A 263 12.77 -7.46 4.68
CA SER A 263 13.70 -8.34 5.40
C SER A 263 13.19 -9.79 5.48
N LYS A 264 11.89 -9.98 5.74
CA LYS A 264 11.25 -11.31 5.77
C LYS A 264 11.23 -11.98 4.39
N ILE A 265 11.04 -11.20 3.33
CA ILE A 265 11.09 -11.70 1.95
C ILE A 265 12.50 -12.16 1.60
N VAL A 266 13.52 -11.33 1.87
CA VAL A 266 14.93 -11.65 1.63
C VAL A 266 15.34 -12.88 2.42
N GLU A 267 14.99 -12.96 3.71
CA GLU A 267 15.26 -14.15 4.53
C GLU A 267 14.60 -15.41 3.93
N GLY A 268 13.34 -15.29 3.46
CA GLY A 268 12.63 -16.37 2.79
C GLY A 268 13.29 -16.83 1.49
N LEU A 269 13.84 -15.90 0.70
CA LEU A 269 14.60 -16.19 -0.52
C LEU A 269 15.94 -16.85 -0.21
N LEU A 270 16.69 -16.34 0.77
CA LEU A 270 17.98 -16.90 1.19
C LEU A 270 17.81 -18.34 1.72
N LYS A 271 16.78 -18.60 2.52
CA LYS A 271 16.45 -19.97 2.99
C LYS A 271 16.09 -20.91 1.85
N ALA A 272 15.42 -20.41 0.81
CA ALA A 272 15.10 -21.21 -0.37
C ALA A 272 16.36 -21.52 -1.21
N ALA A 273 17.28 -20.55 -1.32
CA ALA A 273 18.54 -20.70 -2.04
C ALA A 273 19.55 -21.60 -1.30
N ALA A 274 19.61 -21.51 0.03
CA ALA A 274 20.50 -22.32 0.88
C ALA A 274 20.10 -23.81 0.99
N GLY A 275 19.12 -24.27 0.20
CA GLY A 275 18.69 -25.66 0.09
C GLY A 275 17.58 -26.00 1.08
N GLY A 276 16.31 -26.09 0.68
CA GLY A 276 15.86 -27.06 -0.33
C GLY A 276 16.24 -28.54 -0.04
N GLY A 277 17.30 -28.81 0.75
CA GLY A 277 18.04 -30.07 0.79
C GLY A 277 17.92 -30.87 2.08
N LYS A 278 16.98 -30.57 2.98
CA LYS A 278 16.77 -31.39 4.20
C LYS A 278 15.75 -32.53 4.06
N LYS A 279 15.36 -32.92 2.83
CA LYS A 279 14.35 -33.97 2.61
C LYS A 279 14.78 -35.17 1.75
N LYS A 280 16.09 -35.41 1.58
CA LYS A 280 16.61 -36.58 0.83
C LYS A 280 17.59 -37.47 1.61
N LYS A 281 17.57 -37.44 2.95
CA LYS A 281 18.44 -38.29 3.79
C LYS A 281 17.70 -39.28 4.70
N SER A 282 16.37 -39.40 4.59
CA SER A 282 15.57 -40.33 5.41
C SER A 282 14.92 -41.47 4.60
N ALA A 283 15.28 -41.63 3.32
CA ALA A 283 14.80 -42.72 2.47
C ALA A 283 15.88 -43.77 2.15
N GLU A 284 17.17 -43.45 2.32
CA GLU A 284 18.29 -44.39 2.13
C GLU A 284 18.70 -45.12 3.42
N ASP A 285 18.34 -44.61 4.61
CA ASP A 285 18.75 -45.20 5.90
C ASP A 285 17.74 -46.23 6.47
N ASN A 286 16.67 -46.53 5.72
CA ASN A 286 15.67 -47.56 6.07
C ASN A 286 15.73 -48.79 5.14
N SER A 287 16.63 -48.82 4.15
CA SER A 287 16.90 -50.03 3.35
C SER A 287 18.06 -50.87 3.87
N GLU A 288 18.82 -50.40 4.86
CA GLU A 288 19.98 -51.12 5.44
C GLU A 288 19.73 -51.77 6.81
N LYS A 289 18.46 -51.79 7.28
CA LYS A 289 18.06 -52.52 8.51
C LYS A 289 17.13 -53.71 8.25
N LYS A 290 17.26 -54.32 7.09
CA LYS A 290 16.79 -55.67 6.83
C LYS A 290 17.99 -56.52 6.49
N ASP A 291 18.64 -57.04 7.52
CA ASP A 291 19.29 -58.36 7.59
C ASP A 291 19.59 -58.68 9.06
#